data_AF-A0A9N8QFM1-F1
#
_entry.id   AF-A0A9N8QFM1-F1
#
_cell.length_a   1.000
_cell.length_b   1.000
_cell.length_c   1.000
_cell.angle_alpha   90.00
_cell.angle_beta   90.00
_cell.angle_gamma   90.00
#
_symmetry.space_group_name_H-M   'P 1'
#
loop_
_entity.id
_entity.type
_entity.pdbx_description
1 polymer ?
#
loop_
_entity_poly.entity_id
_entity_poly.type
_entity_poly.pdbx_seq_one_letter_code
_entity_poly.pdbx_strand_id
1 'polypeptide(L)'
;AAVFSSSSTLSPSAPFSAAPASPSSSSTTSRTPSPSQAQAKGLQMRHGARPGPRRMPPMSQDRGLTTVTDLWREYKEGLRGMPSVEEMDQHWGNEWRKGEKDRKHYERRMRIVSKVRSLAGEKKVAESVAVVMLEHARLQLKNKSLSKLSELIQSDADFTYPDLALNLP
;
A
#
# COMPACT_ATOMS: atom_id res chain seq x y z
N ALA A 1 -12.71 -20.95 60.70
CA ALA A 1 -12.40 -20.03 61.82
C ALA A 1 -10.92 -20.18 62.19
N ALA A 2 -10.34 -19.19 62.88
CA ALA A 2 -8.91 -18.84 63.03
C ALA A 2 -8.40 -17.94 61.88
N VAL A 3 -8.11 -16.63 61.99
CA VAL A 3 -7.69 -15.64 63.03
C VAL A 3 -6.17 -15.40 63.21
N PHE A 4 -5.69 -14.26 62.68
CA PHE A 4 -4.77 -13.21 63.23
C PHE A 4 -4.25 -12.38 62.01
N SER A 5 -4.38 -11.05 61.87
CA SER A 5 -3.76 -9.90 62.60
C SER A 5 -2.21 -9.98 62.62
N SER A 6 -1.36 -8.95 62.50
CA SER A 6 -1.39 -7.48 62.28
C SER A 6 0.08 -7.00 62.06
N SER A 7 0.49 -5.81 61.58
CA SER A 7 -0.11 -4.56 61.04
C SER A 7 1.02 -3.68 60.40
N SER A 8 0.68 -2.49 59.85
CA SER A 8 1.36 -1.15 59.86
C SER A 8 2.88 -0.98 60.12
N THR A 9 3.64 0.06 59.68
CA THR A 9 3.55 1.29 58.85
C THR A 9 5.03 1.79 58.65
N LEU A 10 5.47 2.72 57.78
CA LEU A 10 5.26 4.18 57.74
C LEU A 10 6.02 4.78 56.51
N SER A 11 5.63 6.01 56.11
CA SER A 11 6.34 6.88 55.15
C SER A 11 7.45 7.69 55.85
N PRO A 12 8.45 8.24 55.11
CA PRO A 12 8.45 9.72 55.01
C PRO A 12 8.90 10.33 53.66
N SER A 13 8.15 11.38 53.30
CA SER A 13 8.44 12.63 52.57
C SER A 13 9.79 12.91 51.88
N ALA A 14 9.69 13.50 50.68
CA ALA A 14 10.74 14.27 49.98
C ALA A 14 11.05 15.62 50.69
N PRO A 15 12.10 16.39 50.26
CA PRO A 15 11.81 17.43 49.25
C PRO A 15 12.97 17.90 48.33
N PHE A 16 12.57 18.74 47.36
CA PHE A 16 13.25 19.92 46.81
C PHE A 16 14.03 19.89 45.46
N SER A 17 13.87 21.01 44.75
CA SER A 17 14.25 21.30 43.37
C SER A 17 15.72 21.66 43.17
N ALA A 18 16.25 21.45 41.94
CA ALA A 18 16.83 22.53 41.12
C ALA A 18 17.22 22.06 39.70
N ALA A 19 16.69 22.74 38.67
CA ALA A 19 17.42 23.10 37.45
C ALA A 19 17.97 24.53 37.66
N PRO A 20 18.97 25.08 36.91
CA PRO A 20 19.30 24.79 35.50
C PRO A 20 20.81 24.78 35.16
N ALA A 21 21.17 24.64 33.87
CA ALA A 21 22.08 25.55 33.13
C ALA A 21 22.68 24.89 31.87
N SER A 22 22.76 25.65 30.78
CA SER A 22 23.52 25.30 29.56
C SER A 22 24.96 25.84 29.66
N PRO A 23 25.98 25.18 29.09
CA PRO A 23 27.25 25.81 28.76
C PRO A 23 27.20 26.40 27.34
N SER A 24 27.31 27.73 27.23
CA SER A 24 27.44 28.44 25.95
C SER A 24 28.89 28.79 25.64
N SER A 25 29.27 28.61 24.37
CA SER A 25 30.23 29.43 23.62
C SER A 25 31.67 29.60 24.12
N SER A 26 32.63 29.22 23.27
CA SER A 26 33.85 30.01 23.09
C SER A 26 34.03 30.33 21.60
N SER A 27 34.50 31.55 21.33
CA SER A 27 34.51 32.18 20.01
C SER A 27 35.90 32.16 19.39
N THR A 28 35.97 32.14 18.06
CA THR A 28 37.12 32.68 17.34
C THR A 28 36.60 33.56 16.21
N THR A 29 36.93 34.84 16.32
CA THR A 29 36.59 35.88 15.36
C THR A 29 37.64 35.96 14.27
N SER A 30 37.21 36.01 13.02
CA SER A 30 37.90 36.78 11.99
C SER A 30 36.87 37.60 11.22
N ARG A 31 37.04 38.92 11.23
CA ARG A 31 36.11 39.93 10.68
C ARG A 31 36.62 40.36 9.30
N THR A 32 35.73 40.53 8.31
CA THR A 32 35.68 41.69 7.38
C THR A 32 34.41 41.60 6.49
N PRO A 33 33.93 42.70 5.85
CA PRO A 33 32.48 42.97 5.80
C PRO A 33 31.79 42.97 4.41
N SER A 34 30.45 42.89 4.45
CA SER A 34 29.38 43.61 3.69
C SER A 34 29.64 44.34 2.35
N PRO A 35 28.57 44.70 1.58
CA PRO A 35 27.24 44.07 1.45
C PRO A 35 26.74 44.00 -0.03
N SER A 36 25.70 43.20 -0.31
CA SER A 36 24.69 43.62 -1.30
C SER A 36 23.33 42.95 -1.10
N GLN A 37 22.29 43.66 -1.50
CA GLN A 37 20.91 43.48 -1.05
C GLN A 37 20.03 43.01 -2.21
N ALA A 38 19.50 41.78 -2.14
CA ALA A 38 18.55 41.27 -3.14
C ALA A 38 17.43 40.46 -2.46
N GLN A 39 16.25 41.07 -2.43
CA GLN A 39 14.95 40.58 -1.98
C GLN A 39 14.75 39.05 -2.06
N ALA A 40 14.61 38.40 -0.91
CA ALA A 40 13.93 37.11 -0.82
C ALA A 40 12.43 37.31 -1.08
N LYS A 41 12.01 37.32 -2.36
CA LYS A 41 10.60 37.19 -2.74
C LYS A 41 10.06 35.92 -2.10
N GLY A 42 9.02 36.06 -1.28
CA GLY A 42 8.37 34.90 -0.68
C GLY A 42 7.90 33.93 -1.76
N LEU A 43 8.36 32.69 -1.70
CA LEU A 43 7.77 31.60 -2.48
C LEU A 43 6.38 31.33 -1.93
N GLN A 44 5.40 32.07 -2.44
CA GLN A 44 4.01 31.64 -2.40
C GLN A 44 3.95 30.29 -3.13
N MET A 45 3.72 29.21 -2.39
CA MET A 45 3.38 27.89 -2.94
C MET A 45 2.00 27.95 -3.61
N ARG A 46 1.92 28.61 -4.76
CA ARG A 46 0.74 28.69 -5.62
C ARG A 46 0.62 27.41 -6.45
N HIS A 47 0.23 26.32 -5.80
CA HIS A 47 -0.23 25.11 -6.49
C HIS A 47 -1.71 24.80 -6.20
N GLY A 48 -2.50 25.86 -6.06
CA GLY A 48 -3.94 25.84 -6.34
C GLY A 48 -4.19 25.73 -7.85
N ALA A 49 -3.81 24.60 -8.44
CA ALA A 49 -4.15 24.23 -9.82
C ALA A 49 -5.18 23.10 -9.78
N ARG A 50 -6.46 23.48 -9.63
CA ARG A 50 -7.59 22.57 -9.85
C ARG A 50 -7.41 21.99 -11.26
N PRO A 51 -7.19 20.66 -11.45
CA PRO A 51 -7.02 20.11 -12.77
C PRO A 51 -8.25 20.45 -13.62
N GLY A 52 -8.03 20.92 -14.84
CA GLY A 52 -9.10 20.92 -15.85
C GLY A 52 -9.65 19.50 -16.00
N PRO A 53 -10.87 19.33 -16.56
CA PRO A 53 -11.48 18.00 -16.69
C PRO A 53 -10.50 17.04 -17.37
N ARG A 54 -10.01 16.06 -16.60
CA ARG A 54 -9.02 15.09 -17.07
C ARG A 54 -9.66 14.25 -18.16
N ARG A 55 -9.36 14.58 -19.42
CA ARG A 55 -9.84 13.83 -20.57
C ARG A 55 -9.36 12.39 -20.43
N MET A 56 -10.31 11.46 -20.43
CA MET A 56 -10.06 10.03 -20.22
C MET A 56 -9.02 9.52 -21.24
N PRO A 57 -7.90 8.92 -20.80
CA PRO A 57 -6.95 8.29 -21.68
C PRO A 57 -7.60 7.14 -22.47
N PRO A 58 -7.22 6.91 -23.75
CA PRO A 58 -7.58 5.67 -24.42
C PRO A 58 -6.89 4.51 -23.70
N MET A 59 -7.68 3.59 -23.13
CA MET A 59 -7.16 2.49 -22.31
C MET A 59 -7.95 1.21 -22.59
N SER A 60 -7.25 0.08 -22.66
CA SER A 60 -7.82 -1.26 -22.65
C SER A 60 -6.83 -2.20 -21.99
N GLN A 61 -7.32 -3.20 -21.25
CA GLN A 61 -6.47 -4.18 -20.58
C GLN A 61 -5.80 -5.11 -21.59
N ASP A 62 -4.52 -5.41 -21.38
CA ASP A 62 -3.72 -6.24 -22.28
C ASP A 62 -4.23 -7.69 -22.26
N ARG A 63 -4.91 -8.10 -23.34
CA ARG A 63 -5.50 -9.44 -23.49
C ARG A 63 -4.45 -10.56 -23.55
N GLY A 64 -3.16 -10.24 -23.73
CA GLY A 64 -2.05 -11.19 -23.77
C GLY A 64 -1.49 -11.62 -22.41
N LEU A 65 -1.89 -11.00 -21.29
CA LEU A 65 -1.37 -11.40 -19.97
C LEU A 65 -1.84 -12.79 -19.57
N THR A 66 -0.90 -13.66 -19.18
CA THR A 66 -1.13 -15.05 -18.78
C THR A 66 -0.84 -15.35 -17.31
N THR A 67 -0.14 -14.47 -16.59
CA THR A 67 0.27 -14.69 -15.19
C THR A 67 -0.52 -13.79 -14.24
N VAL A 68 -0.68 -14.22 -12.98
CA VAL A 68 -1.26 -13.38 -11.91
C VAL A 68 -0.34 -12.20 -11.60
N THR A 69 0.98 -12.38 -11.68
CA THR A 69 1.99 -11.34 -11.45
C THR A 69 1.88 -10.19 -12.44
N ASP A 70 1.79 -10.46 -13.74
CA ASP A 70 1.64 -9.41 -14.76
C ASP A 70 0.28 -8.72 -14.67
N LEU A 71 -0.77 -9.48 -14.35
CA LEU A 71 -2.11 -8.92 -14.09
C LEU A 71 -2.11 -7.99 -12.87
N TRP A 72 -1.42 -8.36 -11.80
CA TRP A 72 -1.29 -7.50 -10.62
C TRP A 72 -0.50 -6.22 -10.91
N ARG A 73 0.57 -6.33 -11.72
CA ARG A 73 1.34 -5.18 -12.19
C ARG A 73 0.50 -4.24 -13.08
N GLU A 74 -0.25 -4.79 -14.04
CA GLU A 74 -1.25 -4.02 -14.81
C GLU A 74 -2.24 -3.28 -13.90
N TYR A 75 -2.68 -3.95 -12.83
CA TYR A 75 -3.66 -3.38 -11.92
C TYR A 75 -3.12 -2.23 -11.07
N LYS A 76 -1.92 -2.38 -10.48
CA LYS A 76 -1.32 -1.41 -9.55
C LYS A 76 -0.48 -0.33 -10.22
N GLU A 77 0.37 -0.71 -11.18
CA GLU A 77 1.39 0.14 -11.79
C GLU A 77 1.04 0.55 -13.21
N GLY A 78 0.24 -0.25 -13.92
CA GLY A 78 0.03 -0.14 -15.35
C GLY A 78 1.09 -0.90 -16.16
N LEU A 79 0.99 -0.86 -17.49
CA LEU A 79 1.89 -1.56 -18.41
C LEU A 79 2.11 -0.75 -19.68
N ARG A 80 3.32 -0.83 -20.25
CA ARG A 80 3.68 -0.22 -21.55
C ARG A 80 3.35 1.28 -21.66
N GLY A 81 3.46 2.03 -20.56
CA GLY A 81 3.13 3.45 -20.51
C GLY A 81 1.64 3.77 -20.43
N MET A 82 0.77 2.77 -20.32
CA MET A 82 -0.66 2.92 -20.03
C MET A 82 -0.86 3.12 -18.52
N PRO A 83 -1.85 3.92 -18.09
CA PRO A 83 -2.19 4.08 -16.67
C PRO A 83 -2.62 2.74 -16.04
N SER A 84 -2.53 2.64 -14.72
CA SER A 84 -2.96 1.45 -13.99
C SER A 84 -4.48 1.29 -14.02
N VAL A 85 -4.97 0.05 -13.91
CA VAL A 85 -6.42 -0.22 -13.82
C VAL A 85 -7.02 0.45 -12.58
N GLU A 86 -6.28 0.47 -11.47
CA GLU A 86 -6.68 1.14 -10.23
C GLU A 86 -6.83 2.66 -10.41
N GLU A 87 -5.91 3.33 -11.11
CA GLU A 87 -6.03 4.75 -11.47
C GLU A 87 -7.24 5.00 -12.39
N MET A 88 -7.45 4.12 -13.38
CA MET A 88 -8.57 4.25 -14.33
C MET A 88 -9.93 4.11 -13.64
N ASP A 89 -10.08 3.13 -12.74
CA ASP A 89 -11.29 2.96 -11.94
C ASP A 89 -11.50 4.12 -10.95
N GLN A 90 -10.44 4.66 -10.35
CA GLN A 90 -10.53 5.78 -9.41
C GLN A 90 -10.97 7.10 -10.09
N HIS A 91 -10.50 7.37 -11.31
CA HIS A 91 -10.75 8.64 -12.00
C HIS A 91 -11.94 8.63 -12.97
N TRP A 92 -12.26 7.48 -13.60
CA TRP A 92 -13.32 7.37 -14.61
C TRP A 92 -14.28 6.19 -14.38
N GLY A 93 -14.12 5.41 -13.30
CA GLY A 93 -15.08 4.38 -12.89
C GLY A 93 -15.34 3.32 -13.96
N ASN A 94 -16.58 3.24 -14.46
CA ASN A 94 -16.94 2.30 -15.53
C ASN A 94 -16.80 2.90 -16.95
N GLU A 95 -16.51 4.19 -17.09
CA GLU A 95 -16.59 4.86 -18.39
C GLU A 95 -15.51 4.41 -19.38
N TRP A 96 -14.34 4.03 -18.88
CA TRP A 96 -13.23 3.55 -19.70
C TRP A 96 -13.44 2.11 -20.23
N ARG A 97 -14.45 1.41 -19.70
CA ARG A 97 -14.75 -0.01 -19.99
C ARG A 97 -16.20 -0.24 -20.43
N LYS A 98 -16.74 0.71 -21.22
CA LYS A 98 -18.11 0.68 -21.79
C LYS A 98 -18.37 -0.49 -22.76
N GLY A 99 -17.34 -1.04 -23.41
CA GLY A 99 -17.48 -2.17 -24.33
C GLY A 99 -17.86 -3.46 -23.62
N GLU A 100 -18.87 -4.20 -24.10
CA GLU A 100 -19.34 -5.43 -23.44
C GLU A 100 -18.24 -6.50 -23.31
N LYS A 101 -17.41 -6.64 -24.35
CA LYS A 101 -16.25 -7.55 -24.37
C LYS A 101 -15.14 -7.12 -23.40
N ASP A 102 -15.05 -5.84 -23.06
CA ASP A 102 -14.06 -5.30 -22.13
C ASP A 102 -14.57 -5.40 -20.69
N ARG A 103 -15.86 -5.10 -20.46
CA ARG A 103 -16.54 -5.35 -19.18
C ARG A 103 -16.44 -6.82 -18.74
N LYS A 104 -16.74 -7.78 -19.62
CA LYS A 104 -16.58 -9.22 -19.34
C LYS A 104 -15.12 -9.65 -19.13
N HIS A 105 -14.16 -8.92 -19.66
CA HIS A 105 -12.73 -9.22 -19.47
C HIS A 105 -12.24 -8.67 -18.13
N TYR A 106 -12.60 -7.42 -17.82
CA TYR A 106 -12.40 -6.76 -16.54
C TYR A 106 -13.02 -7.54 -15.38
N GLU A 107 -14.28 -7.98 -15.49
CA GLU A 107 -14.96 -8.74 -14.42
C GLU A 107 -14.21 -10.02 -14.05
N ARG A 108 -13.69 -10.77 -15.03
CA ARG A 108 -12.85 -11.96 -14.77
C ARG A 108 -11.53 -11.60 -14.10
N ARG A 109 -10.88 -10.51 -14.53
CA ARG A 109 -9.63 -10.02 -13.95
C ARG A 109 -9.81 -9.52 -12.52
N MET A 110 -10.88 -8.80 -12.22
CA MET A 110 -11.14 -8.26 -10.88
C MET A 110 -11.45 -9.34 -9.85
N ARG A 111 -11.96 -10.51 -10.24
CA ARG A 111 -12.06 -11.67 -9.32
C ARG A 111 -10.68 -12.13 -8.84
N ILE A 112 -9.69 -12.17 -9.74
CA ILE A 112 -8.31 -12.55 -9.42
C ILE A 112 -7.68 -11.48 -8.52
N VAL A 113 -7.78 -10.20 -8.90
CA VAL A 113 -7.29 -9.06 -8.09
C VAL A 113 -7.94 -9.02 -6.71
N SER A 114 -9.26 -9.23 -6.63
CA SER A 114 -9.98 -9.32 -5.36
C SER A 114 -9.50 -10.50 -4.53
N LYS A 115 -9.31 -11.70 -5.12
CA LYS A 115 -8.81 -12.84 -4.36
C LYS A 115 -7.38 -12.67 -3.87
N VAL A 116 -6.50 -11.95 -4.60
CA VAL A 116 -5.18 -11.56 -4.07
C VAL A 116 -5.33 -10.72 -2.80
N ARG A 117 -6.17 -9.69 -2.81
CA ARG A 117 -6.44 -8.84 -1.62
C ARG A 117 -7.04 -9.64 -0.46
N SER A 118 -8.05 -10.48 -0.73
CA SER A 118 -8.65 -11.34 0.28
C SER A 118 -7.62 -12.31 0.86
N LEU A 119 -6.82 -12.98 0.03
CA LEU A 119 -5.79 -13.94 0.46
C LEU A 119 -4.68 -13.26 1.30
N ALA A 120 -4.29 -12.03 0.95
CA ALA A 120 -3.36 -11.23 1.74
C ALA A 120 -3.90 -10.95 3.15
N GLY A 121 -5.18 -10.56 3.26
CA GLY A 121 -5.87 -10.34 4.54
C GLY A 121 -6.08 -11.63 5.35
N GLU A 122 -6.60 -12.68 4.70
CA GLU A 122 -6.85 -14.02 5.28
C GLU A 122 -5.58 -14.61 5.91
N LYS A 123 -4.44 -14.52 5.21
CA LYS A 123 -3.15 -15.10 5.64
C LYS A 123 -2.23 -14.11 6.37
N LYS A 124 -2.64 -12.84 6.49
CA LYS A 124 -1.84 -11.75 7.10
C LYS A 124 -0.45 -11.59 6.45
N VAL A 125 -0.39 -11.71 5.12
CA VAL A 125 0.84 -11.56 4.32
C VAL A 125 0.75 -10.33 3.41
N ALA A 126 1.90 -9.87 2.90
CA ALA A 126 1.93 -8.80 1.91
C ALA A 126 1.23 -9.20 0.59
N GLU A 127 0.66 -8.23 -0.14
CA GLU A 127 -0.05 -8.48 -1.41
C GLU A 127 0.85 -9.21 -2.43
N SER A 128 2.15 -8.88 -2.48
CA SER A 128 3.14 -9.55 -3.34
C SER A 128 3.30 -11.04 -3.03
N VAL A 129 3.19 -11.43 -1.75
CA VAL A 129 3.20 -12.85 -1.34
C VAL A 129 1.91 -13.52 -1.78
N ALA A 130 0.75 -12.88 -1.59
CA ALA A 130 -0.54 -13.41 -2.03
C ALA A 130 -0.61 -13.59 -3.57
N VAL A 131 0.02 -12.69 -4.35
CA VAL A 131 0.22 -12.86 -5.81
C VAL A 131 0.98 -14.14 -6.12
N VAL A 132 2.10 -14.41 -5.45
CA VAL A 132 2.90 -15.63 -5.65
C VAL A 132 2.12 -16.89 -5.26
N MET A 133 1.36 -16.85 -4.17
CA MET A 133 0.52 -17.96 -3.73
C MET A 133 -0.59 -18.29 -4.75
N LEU A 134 -1.25 -17.26 -5.29
CA LEU A 134 -2.32 -17.44 -6.29
C LEU A 134 -1.76 -17.80 -7.67
N GLU A 135 -0.56 -17.34 -8.03
CA GLU A 135 0.18 -17.78 -9.21
C GLU A 135 0.57 -19.26 -9.12
N HIS A 136 1.00 -19.74 -7.94
CA HIS A 136 1.22 -21.18 -7.73
C HIS A 136 -0.06 -21.98 -7.94
N ALA A 137 -1.20 -21.52 -7.41
CA ALA A 137 -2.50 -22.14 -7.67
C ALA A 137 -2.88 -22.14 -9.17
N ARG A 138 -2.57 -21.07 -9.93
CA ARG A 138 -2.71 -21.04 -11.40
C ARG A 138 -1.90 -22.14 -12.08
N LEU A 139 -0.66 -22.37 -11.64
CA LEU A 139 0.26 -23.33 -12.25
C LEU A 139 -0.16 -24.79 -12.06
N GLN A 140 -0.95 -25.10 -11.03
CA GLN A 140 -1.55 -26.42 -10.80
C GLN A 140 -2.76 -26.70 -11.73
N LEU A 141 -3.31 -25.70 -12.42
CA LEU A 141 -4.42 -25.88 -13.34
C LEU A 141 -3.97 -26.58 -14.64
N LYS A 142 -4.76 -27.58 -15.10
CA LYS A 142 -4.50 -28.34 -16.33
C LYS A 142 -4.17 -27.48 -17.56
N ASN A 143 -4.78 -26.28 -17.67
CA ASN A 143 -4.56 -25.34 -18.78
C ASN A 143 -3.85 -24.03 -18.36
N LYS A 144 -3.45 -23.89 -17.09
CA LYS A 144 -2.77 -22.71 -16.50
C LYS A 144 -3.43 -21.37 -16.84
N SER A 145 -4.73 -21.34 -17.15
CA SER A 145 -5.39 -20.15 -17.71
C SER A 145 -5.91 -19.21 -16.62
N LEU A 146 -5.68 -17.90 -16.78
CA LEU A 146 -6.32 -16.87 -15.92
C LEU A 146 -7.85 -16.92 -16.01
N SER A 147 -8.41 -17.26 -17.18
CA SER A 147 -9.87 -17.40 -17.29
C SER A 147 -10.37 -18.57 -16.46
N LYS A 148 -9.66 -19.72 -16.49
CA LYS A 148 -10.03 -20.89 -15.67
C LYS A 148 -9.83 -20.64 -14.17
N LEU A 149 -8.77 -19.90 -13.79
CA LEU A 149 -8.58 -19.43 -12.43
C LEU A 149 -9.75 -18.55 -11.97
N SER A 150 -10.20 -17.59 -12.80
CA SER A 150 -11.34 -16.72 -12.48
C SER A 150 -12.70 -17.41 -12.39
N GLU A 151 -12.84 -18.59 -13.02
CA GLU A 151 -14.01 -19.46 -12.88
C GLU A 151 -13.97 -20.26 -11.58
N LEU A 152 -12.81 -20.81 -11.22
CA LEU A 152 -12.63 -21.58 -9.98
C LEU A 152 -12.77 -20.69 -8.72
N ILE A 153 -12.29 -19.44 -8.80
CA ILE A 153 -12.53 -18.42 -7.77
C ILE A 153 -14.04 -18.09 -7.68
N GLN A 154 -14.77 -18.11 -8.81
CA GLN A 154 -16.22 -17.86 -8.79
C GLN A 154 -17.02 -19.04 -8.22
N SER A 155 -16.51 -20.27 -8.33
CA SER A 155 -17.16 -21.46 -7.80
C SER A 155 -16.75 -21.79 -6.35
N ASP A 156 -16.07 -20.88 -5.66
CA ASP A 156 -15.50 -21.05 -4.31
C ASP A 156 -14.76 -22.39 -4.12
N ALA A 157 -14.02 -22.82 -5.15
CA ALA A 157 -13.27 -24.06 -5.10
C ALA A 157 -12.03 -23.90 -4.20
N ASP A 158 -11.79 -24.85 -3.29
CA ASP A 158 -10.59 -24.86 -2.46
C ASP A 158 -9.33 -25.03 -3.31
N PHE A 159 -8.36 -24.13 -3.09
CA PHE A 159 -7.04 -24.18 -3.71
C PHE A 159 -5.99 -24.60 -2.68
N THR A 160 -5.13 -25.56 -3.03
CA THR A 160 -3.91 -25.80 -2.26
C THR A 160 -2.89 -24.70 -2.56
N TYR A 161 -2.81 -23.73 -1.65
CA TYR A 161 -1.72 -22.76 -1.64
C TYR A 161 -0.45 -23.39 -1.07
N PRO A 162 0.75 -22.99 -1.50
CA PRO A 162 1.97 -23.39 -0.81
C PRO A 162 1.90 -22.87 0.62
N ASP A 163 2.28 -23.69 1.60
CA ASP A 163 2.34 -23.22 2.97
C ASP A 163 3.58 -22.33 3.14
N LEU A 164 3.35 -21.02 2.98
CA LEU A 164 4.34 -19.97 3.26
C LEU A 164 4.30 -19.54 4.73
N ALA A 165 3.81 -20.40 5.63
CA ALA A 165 4.14 -20.34 7.04
C ALA A 165 5.67 -20.42 7.18
N LEU A 166 6.30 -19.26 7.20
CA LEU A 166 7.61 -19.09 7.82
C LEU A 166 7.44 -19.56 9.26
N ASN A 167 7.94 -20.76 9.58
CA ASN A 167 8.27 -21.13 10.94
C ASN A 167 9.27 -20.09 11.44
N LEU A 168 8.76 -19.02 12.05
CA LEU A 168 9.53 -18.13 12.89
C LEU A 168 9.85 -18.94 14.17
N PRO A 169 11.13 -19.28 14.42
CA PRO A 169 11.53 -19.85 15.71
C PRO A 169 11.42 -18.83 16.84
#